data_AF-A0A0F9MKC2-F1
#
_entry.id   AF-A0A0F9MKC2-F1
#
_cell.length_a   1.000
_cell.length_b   1.000
_cell.length_c   1.000
_cell.angle_alpha   90.00
_cell.angle_beta   90.00
_cell.angle_gamma   90.00
#
_symmetry.space_group_name_H-M   'P 1'
#
loop_
_entity.id
_entity.type
_entity.pdbx_description
1 polymer ?
#
loop_
_entity_poly.entity_id
_entity_poly.type
_entity_poly.pdbx_seq_one_letter_code
_entity_poly.pdbx_strand_id
1 'polypeptide(L)'
;MSKKIGTLFQHAPEVGSYKGSTDLVLGRARVGVEIEVDRVDGGWVMLRDIVATSKDERAGLWKVVEDGSVHNHGAEMVFTRPLFGQDVVDALDYFLALQKEYLFNHSLETGIHVHLDVRNMDYESFRKLCILYGLVEPLLFNWIGEDREYNIFCEPWYRSQGDLVYITDILFGSDYKKVSAAGKVQRYSALNLTALRKFGSIEFRQMPTVFDKAKILKWLNIILSLKKAALSIKENDYGILTRLSADGPDKFFQDIFPLKNIAPELLQGNYFKPIEIGCLIVQDIILAHKGKTTVKNALWEILTKRSDTVSHGATKGRIKIKLSDGSKTIIAERITTKKSSVLSLIDQDGDNLSAADFKSMISDLSVNPHQITKLKGDEQVRVLLRAADIEIDLQAVNIEIAELEEERLTAHRSMSVLKPSETVPEEVEKVSLSELLAEIEKGEAVNSTNSDSREKLADLEIAHTNTVRQITQAEEQLKALKTQEKTLAERIEKGKAVCK
;
A
#
# COMPACT_ATOMS: atom_id res chain seq x y z
N MET A 1 5.51 -34.11 -9.25
CA MET A 1 4.72 -33.28 -8.31
C MET A 1 5.42 -31.94 -8.16
N SER A 2 4.67 -30.83 -8.19
CA SER A 2 5.26 -29.51 -7.93
C SER A 2 5.79 -29.46 -6.49
N LYS A 3 7.01 -28.97 -6.32
CA LYS A 3 7.68 -28.91 -5.01
C LYS A 3 6.96 -27.92 -4.10
N LYS A 4 6.83 -28.31 -2.83
CA LYS A 4 6.13 -27.53 -1.79
C LYS A 4 7.04 -26.46 -1.20
N ILE A 5 6.46 -25.32 -0.85
CA ILE A 5 7.16 -24.20 -0.22
C ILE A 5 7.83 -24.64 1.10
N GLY A 6 7.12 -25.40 1.93
CA GLY A 6 7.66 -25.89 3.20
C GLY A 6 8.94 -26.71 3.01
N THR A 7 8.98 -27.58 2.00
CA THR A 7 10.18 -28.36 1.69
C THR A 7 11.37 -27.49 1.25
N LEU A 8 11.13 -26.40 0.52
CA LEU A 8 12.21 -25.48 0.13
C LEU A 8 12.86 -24.80 1.33
N PHE A 9 12.04 -24.37 2.29
CA PHE A 9 12.48 -23.63 3.47
C PHE A 9 12.67 -24.51 4.71
N GLN A 10 12.65 -25.84 4.55
CA GLN A 10 12.86 -26.83 5.61
C GLN A 10 11.83 -26.76 6.75
N HIS A 11 10.58 -26.41 6.42
CA HIS A 11 9.45 -26.38 7.35
C HIS A 11 8.47 -27.51 7.05
N ALA A 12 8.28 -28.39 8.03
CA ALA A 12 7.30 -29.47 7.95
C ALA A 12 5.86 -28.92 8.10
N PRO A 13 4.88 -29.49 7.41
CA PRO A 13 3.48 -29.16 7.64
C PRO A 13 3.04 -29.48 9.06
N GLU A 14 2.26 -28.59 9.67
CA GLU A 14 1.67 -28.87 10.97
C GLU A 14 0.47 -29.82 10.89
N VAL A 15 0.34 -30.64 11.93
CA VAL A 15 -0.75 -31.57 12.16
C VAL A 15 -1.61 -31.05 13.31
N GLY A 16 -2.94 -31.17 13.21
CA GLY A 16 -3.84 -30.75 14.28
C GLY A 16 -5.29 -31.13 13.98
N SER A 17 -6.11 -31.24 15.02
CA SER A 17 -7.54 -31.54 14.94
C SER A 17 -8.34 -30.33 14.46
N TYR A 18 -9.23 -30.53 13.48
CA TYR A 18 -10.05 -29.45 12.92
C TYR A 18 -11.38 -29.31 13.65
N LYS A 19 -11.67 -28.09 14.12
CA LYS A 19 -13.02 -27.66 14.52
C LYS A 19 -13.56 -26.70 13.46
N GLY A 20 -14.67 -27.05 12.83
CA GLY A 20 -15.31 -26.23 11.79
C GLY A 20 -15.76 -24.87 12.33
N SER A 21 -15.66 -23.84 11.50
CA SER A 21 -16.27 -22.52 11.73
C SER A 21 -16.82 -22.01 10.39
N THR A 22 -17.96 -21.33 10.46
CA THR A 22 -18.60 -20.65 9.32
C THR A 22 -18.08 -19.23 9.12
N ASP A 23 -17.29 -18.71 10.06
CA ASP A 23 -16.80 -17.33 10.05
C ASP A 23 -15.56 -17.14 9.16
N LEU A 24 -14.96 -18.24 8.67
CA LEU A 24 -13.73 -18.22 7.88
C LEU A 24 -13.92 -18.86 6.50
N VAL A 25 -13.67 -18.10 5.42
CA VAL A 25 -13.80 -18.50 4.00
C VAL A 25 -12.99 -19.74 3.65
N LEU A 26 -11.85 -19.93 4.33
CA LEU A 26 -10.96 -21.08 4.18
C LEU A 26 -10.64 -21.66 5.56
N GLY A 27 -11.66 -22.13 6.27
CA GLY A 27 -11.55 -22.52 7.69
C GLY A 27 -10.48 -23.58 8.03
N ARG A 28 -9.98 -24.37 7.07
CA ARG A 28 -8.87 -25.32 7.29
C ARG A 28 -7.47 -24.72 7.09
N ALA A 29 -7.37 -23.51 6.55
CA ALA A 29 -6.09 -22.83 6.44
C ALA A 29 -5.66 -22.33 7.82
N ARG A 30 -4.39 -22.55 8.13
CA ARG A 30 -3.80 -22.09 9.38
C ARG A 30 -3.33 -20.66 9.28
N VAL A 31 -3.56 -19.91 10.35
CA VAL A 31 -3.10 -18.55 10.56
C VAL A 31 -2.46 -18.45 11.94
N GLY A 32 -1.32 -17.78 12.03
CA GLY A 32 -0.83 -17.17 13.27
C GLY A 32 -1.34 -15.73 13.33
N VAL A 33 -1.68 -15.26 14.52
CA VAL A 33 -2.03 -13.85 14.75
C VAL A 33 -1.16 -13.34 15.90
N GLU A 34 -0.57 -12.18 15.68
CA GLU A 34 0.18 -11.40 16.65
C GLU A 34 -0.57 -10.07 16.80
N ILE A 35 -0.86 -9.65 18.03
CA ILE A 35 -1.55 -8.40 18.34
C ILE A 35 -0.73 -7.63 19.34
N GLU A 36 -0.25 -6.48 18.89
CA GLU A 36 0.50 -5.53 19.70
C GLU A 36 -0.46 -4.59 20.41
N VAL A 37 -0.25 -4.37 21.71
CA VAL A 37 -1.07 -3.47 22.53
C VAL A 37 -0.17 -2.56 23.36
N ASP A 38 -0.64 -1.35 23.62
CA ASP A 38 0.04 -0.31 24.38
C ASP A 38 -0.69 -0.05 25.71
N ARG A 39 -0.01 0.57 26.67
CA ARG A 39 -0.55 1.01 27.97
C ARG A 39 -1.19 -0.12 28.76
N VAL A 40 -0.49 -1.25 28.84
CA VAL A 40 -0.85 -2.33 29.74
C VAL A 40 -0.41 -1.91 31.15
N ASP A 41 -1.36 -1.67 32.05
CA ASP A 41 -1.05 -1.40 33.45
C ASP A 41 -0.28 -2.59 34.05
N GLY A 42 0.88 -2.33 34.65
CA GLY A 42 1.79 -3.40 35.12
C GLY A 42 2.63 -4.07 34.01
N GLY A 43 2.48 -3.64 32.75
CA GLY A 43 3.24 -4.06 31.58
C GLY A 43 3.00 -5.51 31.13
N TRP A 44 3.77 -5.94 30.13
CA TRP A 44 3.65 -7.27 29.53
C TRP A 44 3.77 -8.43 30.53
N VAL A 45 4.53 -8.25 31.62
CA VAL A 45 4.69 -9.25 32.68
C VAL A 45 3.36 -9.53 33.37
N MET A 46 2.59 -8.49 33.71
CA MET A 46 1.28 -8.65 34.32
C MET A 46 0.32 -9.35 33.37
N LEU A 47 0.26 -8.91 32.10
CA LEU A 47 -0.63 -9.53 31.10
C LEU A 47 -0.28 -11.00 30.87
N ARG A 48 1.01 -11.34 30.84
CA ARG A 48 1.48 -12.72 30.75
C ARG A 48 1.00 -13.55 31.94
N ASP A 49 1.12 -13.02 33.15
CA ASP A 49 0.75 -13.75 34.36
C ASP A 49 -0.78 -13.92 34.46
N ILE A 50 -1.56 -12.93 34.00
CA ILE A 50 -3.02 -13.04 33.85
C ILE A 50 -3.38 -14.16 32.87
N VAL A 51 -2.79 -14.15 31.67
CA VAL A 51 -3.06 -15.19 30.65
C VAL A 51 -2.62 -16.58 31.16
N ALA A 52 -1.49 -16.67 31.84
CA ALA A 52 -0.97 -17.93 32.37
C ALA A 52 -1.79 -18.52 33.52
N THR A 53 -2.46 -17.68 34.31
CA THR A 53 -3.26 -18.10 35.49
C THR A 53 -4.77 -18.11 35.22
N SER A 54 -5.20 -17.71 34.02
CA SER A 54 -6.60 -17.69 33.61
C SER A 54 -7.24 -19.07 33.67
N LYS A 55 -8.48 -19.12 34.18
CA LYS A 55 -9.31 -20.34 34.19
C LYS A 55 -10.05 -20.55 32.86
N ASP A 56 -10.04 -19.56 31.98
CA ASP A 56 -10.61 -19.68 30.64
C ASP A 56 -9.67 -20.52 29.77
N GLU A 57 -10.14 -21.68 29.29
CA GLU A 57 -9.33 -22.58 28.46
C GLU A 57 -8.80 -21.90 27.19
N ARG A 58 -9.48 -20.87 26.70
CA ARG A 58 -9.07 -20.09 25.52
C ARG A 58 -7.78 -19.30 25.76
N ALA A 59 -7.41 -19.03 27.02
CA ALA A 59 -6.14 -18.41 27.36
C ALA A 59 -4.94 -19.24 26.86
N GLY A 60 -5.05 -20.57 26.84
CA GLY A 60 -4.01 -21.47 26.33
C GLY A 60 -3.75 -21.36 24.82
N LEU A 61 -4.58 -20.59 24.10
CA LEU A 61 -4.36 -20.25 22.69
C LEU A 61 -3.40 -19.07 22.51
N TRP A 62 -3.09 -18.35 23.58
CA TRP A 62 -2.25 -17.15 23.56
C TRP A 62 -0.95 -17.33 24.35
N LYS A 63 0.09 -16.69 23.86
CA LYS A 63 1.34 -16.43 24.55
C LYS A 63 1.55 -14.92 24.58
N VAL A 64 1.93 -14.39 25.73
CA VAL A 64 2.33 -12.98 25.84
C VAL A 64 3.85 -12.91 25.80
N VAL A 65 4.38 -12.05 24.94
CA VAL A 65 5.81 -11.78 24.81
C VAL A 65 6.08 -10.29 24.99
N GLU A 66 7.32 -9.98 25.37
CA GLU A 66 7.81 -8.61 25.37
C GLU A 66 7.99 -8.13 23.94
N ASP A 67 7.39 -6.99 23.62
CA ASP A 67 7.59 -6.35 22.33
C ASP A 67 8.66 -5.25 22.46
N GLY A 68 9.82 -5.48 21.83
CA GLY A 68 10.91 -4.49 21.81
C GLY A 68 10.65 -3.31 20.87
N SER A 69 9.58 -3.35 20.08
CA SER A 69 9.20 -2.31 19.11
C SER A 69 8.14 -1.33 19.63
N VAL A 70 7.39 -1.70 20.67
CA VAL A 70 6.28 -0.89 21.20
C VAL A 70 6.73 -0.19 22.48
N HIS A 71 6.65 1.14 22.49
CA HIS A 71 7.00 1.96 23.64
C HIS A 71 5.91 1.89 24.75
N ASN A 72 6.13 2.51 25.91
CA ASN A 72 5.12 2.69 26.99
C ASN A 72 4.52 1.41 27.63
N HIS A 73 5.35 0.42 27.95
CA HIS A 73 4.91 -0.83 28.57
C HIS A 73 3.99 -1.69 27.67
N GLY A 74 4.22 -1.62 26.35
CA GLY A 74 3.53 -2.46 25.39
C GLY A 74 3.73 -3.96 25.61
N ALA A 75 2.80 -4.74 25.08
CA ALA A 75 2.82 -6.19 25.10
C ALA A 75 2.40 -6.73 23.74
N GLU A 76 2.95 -7.87 23.34
CA GLU A 76 2.53 -8.57 22.14
C GLU A 76 1.88 -9.90 22.55
N MET A 77 0.62 -10.07 22.13
CA MET A 77 -0.10 -11.32 22.28
C MET A 77 0.01 -12.11 20.99
N VAL A 78 0.55 -13.33 21.06
CA VAL A 78 0.80 -14.19 19.90
C VAL A 78 0.07 -15.51 20.07
N PHE A 79 -0.51 -16.05 19.01
CA PHE A 79 -1.03 -17.42 19.04
C PHE A 79 0.07 -18.42 19.43
N THR A 80 -0.21 -19.34 20.34
CA THR A 80 0.76 -20.36 20.80
C THR A 80 1.23 -21.31 19.70
N ARG A 81 0.39 -21.47 18.67
CA ARG A 81 0.61 -22.23 17.44
C ARG A 81 -0.29 -21.67 16.35
N PRO A 82 -0.02 -21.92 15.06
CA PRO A 82 -0.97 -21.63 14.00
C PRO A 82 -2.36 -22.26 14.26
N LEU A 83 -3.38 -21.42 14.33
CA LEU A 83 -4.77 -21.80 14.59
C LEU A 83 -5.59 -21.81 13.30
N PHE A 84 -6.76 -22.44 13.35
CA PHE A 84 -7.67 -22.55 12.21
C PHE A 84 -9.09 -22.88 12.69
N GLY A 85 -10.08 -22.56 11.88
CA GLY A 85 -11.49 -22.81 12.20
C GLY A 85 -11.93 -22.11 13.49
N GLN A 86 -12.68 -22.83 14.34
CA GLN A 86 -13.26 -22.27 15.56
C GLN A 86 -12.21 -21.80 16.57
N ASP A 87 -11.03 -22.45 16.63
CA ASP A 87 -9.96 -22.05 17.56
C ASP A 87 -9.51 -20.59 17.30
N VAL A 88 -9.58 -20.08 16.06
CA VAL A 88 -9.26 -18.66 15.75
C VAL A 88 -10.31 -17.73 16.34
N VAL A 89 -11.59 -18.08 16.17
CA VAL A 89 -12.72 -17.27 16.64
C VAL A 89 -12.71 -17.20 18.16
N ASP A 90 -12.49 -18.35 18.82
CA ASP A 90 -12.41 -18.46 20.28
C ASP A 90 -11.24 -17.65 20.85
N ALA A 91 -10.07 -17.69 20.17
CA ALA A 91 -8.91 -16.90 20.58
C ALA A 91 -9.19 -15.38 20.50
N LEU A 92 -9.86 -14.91 19.45
CA LEU A 92 -10.24 -13.50 19.31
C LEU A 92 -11.28 -13.08 20.35
N ASP A 93 -12.24 -13.94 20.68
CA ASP A 93 -13.21 -13.67 21.75
C ASP A 93 -12.53 -13.51 23.11
N TYR A 94 -11.54 -14.35 23.39
CA TYR A 94 -10.75 -14.22 24.61
C TYR A 94 -9.96 -12.90 24.64
N PHE A 95 -9.25 -12.56 23.55
CA PHE A 95 -8.50 -11.31 23.47
C PHE A 95 -9.37 -10.08 23.71
N LEU A 96 -10.55 -10.02 23.09
CA LEU A 96 -11.47 -8.89 23.26
C LEU A 96 -12.13 -8.86 24.64
N ALA A 97 -12.35 -10.01 25.28
CA ALA A 97 -12.78 -10.05 26.68
C ALA A 97 -11.70 -9.47 27.60
N LEU A 98 -10.44 -9.86 27.37
CA LEU A 98 -9.29 -9.36 28.12
C LEU A 98 -9.11 -7.85 27.96
N GLN A 99 -9.25 -7.35 26.72
CA GLN A 99 -9.17 -5.91 26.45
C GLN A 99 -10.27 -5.12 27.18
N LYS A 100 -11.49 -5.65 27.27
CA LYS A 100 -12.58 -4.99 28.00
C LYS A 100 -12.37 -4.98 29.51
N GLU A 101 -11.71 -6.00 30.06
CA GLU A 101 -11.45 -6.11 31.49
C GLU A 101 -10.27 -5.24 31.92
N TYR A 102 -9.17 -5.26 31.17
CA TYR A 102 -7.92 -4.61 31.55
C TYR A 102 -7.65 -3.29 30.82
N LEU A 103 -8.50 -2.91 29.86
CA LEU A 103 -8.52 -1.59 29.21
C LEU A 103 -7.19 -1.14 28.58
N PHE A 104 -6.34 -2.08 28.15
CA PHE A 104 -5.16 -1.73 27.37
C PHE A 104 -5.56 -1.12 26.01
N ASN A 105 -4.68 -0.28 25.48
CA ASN A 105 -4.93 0.59 24.33
C ASN A 105 -4.06 0.22 23.12
N HIS A 106 -4.12 1.03 22.08
CA HIS A 106 -3.29 0.93 20.89
C HIS A 106 -2.71 2.30 20.53
N SER A 107 -1.68 2.30 19.68
CA SER A 107 -1.04 3.50 19.14
C SER A 107 -0.78 3.33 17.64
N LEU A 108 -0.24 4.35 17.00
CA LEU A 108 0.19 4.28 15.58
C LEU A 108 1.31 3.25 15.35
N GLU A 109 2.01 2.86 16.41
CA GLU A 109 3.10 1.88 16.38
C GLU A 109 2.59 0.45 16.48
N THR A 110 1.42 0.22 17.09
CA THR A 110 0.86 -1.14 17.30
C THR A 110 0.11 -1.66 16.09
N GLY A 111 0.31 -2.95 15.77
CA GLY A 111 -0.37 -3.65 14.69
C GLY A 111 -0.97 -5.01 15.05
N ILE A 112 -1.82 -5.50 14.13
CA ILE A 112 -2.24 -6.90 14.05
C ILE A 112 -1.51 -7.55 12.88
N HIS A 113 -0.59 -8.45 13.17
CA HIS A 113 0.15 -9.20 12.17
C HIS A 113 -0.49 -10.57 11.95
N VAL A 114 -0.70 -10.94 10.68
CA VAL A 114 -1.29 -12.23 10.31
C VAL A 114 -0.29 -13.07 9.55
N HIS A 115 0.13 -14.17 10.17
CA HIS A 115 0.98 -15.20 9.56
C HIS A 115 0.12 -16.23 8.82
N LEU A 116 0.04 -16.12 7.50
CA LEU A 116 -0.65 -17.11 6.67
C LEU A 116 0.28 -18.31 6.39
N ASP A 117 -0.11 -19.50 6.82
CA ASP A 117 0.63 -20.74 6.54
C ASP A 117 0.70 -20.99 5.02
N VAL A 118 1.89 -21.19 4.46
CA VAL A 118 2.05 -21.52 3.03
C VAL A 118 2.84 -22.81 2.80
N ARG A 119 3.20 -23.53 3.88
CA ARG A 119 4.07 -24.73 3.82
C ARG A 119 3.56 -25.78 2.83
N ASN A 120 2.25 -25.98 2.80
CA ASN A 120 1.57 -26.97 1.94
C ASN A 120 1.26 -26.48 0.51
N MET A 121 1.52 -25.22 0.20
CA MET A 121 1.33 -24.70 -1.16
C MET A 121 2.47 -25.19 -2.06
N ASP A 122 2.12 -25.52 -3.30
CA ASP A 122 3.16 -25.65 -4.33
C ASP A 122 3.62 -24.26 -4.80
N TYR A 123 4.74 -24.23 -5.51
CA TYR A 123 5.33 -22.96 -5.97
C TYR A 123 4.41 -22.15 -6.89
N GLU A 124 3.60 -22.80 -7.71
CA GLU A 124 2.73 -22.10 -8.64
C GLU A 124 1.61 -21.38 -7.88
N SER A 125 0.93 -22.10 -6.98
CA SER A 125 -0.10 -21.54 -6.11
C SER A 125 0.47 -20.43 -5.23
N PHE A 126 1.69 -20.60 -4.72
CA PHE A 126 2.36 -19.56 -3.94
C PHE A 126 2.66 -18.30 -4.77
N ARG A 127 3.16 -18.45 -6.00
CA ARG A 127 3.35 -17.30 -6.91
C ARG A 127 2.04 -16.58 -7.19
N LYS A 128 0.98 -17.32 -7.47
CA LYS A 128 -0.37 -16.78 -7.70
C LYS A 128 -0.87 -16.00 -6.49
N LEU A 129 -0.61 -16.48 -5.27
CA LEU A 129 -0.94 -15.76 -4.04
C LEU A 129 -0.23 -14.41 -3.95
N CYS A 130 1.08 -14.36 -4.20
CA CYS A 130 1.84 -13.11 -4.19
C CYS A 130 1.44 -12.15 -5.33
N ILE A 131 1.07 -12.68 -6.50
CA ILE A 131 0.56 -11.88 -7.62
C ILE A 131 -0.80 -11.26 -7.27
N LEU A 132 -1.72 -12.07 -6.73
CA LEU A 132 -3.03 -11.57 -6.29
C LEU A 132 -2.87 -10.53 -5.18
N TYR A 133 -1.95 -10.75 -4.23
CA TYR A 133 -1.61 -9.76 -3.22
C TYR A 133 -1.11 -8.45 -3.85
N GLY A 134 -0.09 -8.50 -4.71
CA GLY A 134 0.47 -7.29 -5.32
C GLY A 134 -0.56 -6.50 -6.13
N LEU A 135 -1.55 -7.19 -6.70
CA LEU A 135 -2.66 -6.56 -7.40
C LEU A 135 -3.61 -5.81 -6.44
N VAL A 136 -3.90 -6.38 -5.27
CA VAL A 136 -4.84 -5.78 -4.31
C VAL A 136 -4.18 -4.90 -3.27
N GLU A 137 -2.85 -4.94 -3.11
CA GLU A 137 -2.14 -4.24 -2.03
C GLU A 137 -2.52 -2.75 -1.91
N PRO A 138 -2.57 -1.95 -2.99
CA PRO A 138 -3.06 -0.57 -2.90
C PRO A 138 -4.52 -0.45 -2.42
N LEU A 139 -5.40 -1.38 -2.82
CA LEU A 139 -6.79 -1.41 -2.34
C LEU A 139 -6.86 -1.77 -0.86
N LEU A 140 -5.96 -2.64 -0.37
CA LEU A 140 -5.90 -2.99 1.05
C LEU A 140 -5.49 -1.77 1.88
N PHE A 141 -4.52 -0.99 1.44
CA PHE A 141 -4.13 0.25 2.13
C PHE A 141 -5.26 1.27 2.16
N ASN A 142 -6.00 1.44 1.05
CA ASN A 142 -7.19 2.29 1.03
C ASN A 142 -8.28 1.82 1.99
N TRP A 143 -8.54 0.51 2.05
CA TRP A 143 -9.57 -0.06 2.93
C TRP A 143 -9.17 0.00 4.42
N ILE A 144 -7.89 -0.18 4.72
CA ILE A 144 -7.36 -0.08 6.08
C ILE A 144 -7.39 1.37 6.56
N GLY A 145 -6.93 2.31 5.72
CA GLY A 145 -6.84 3.73 6.05
C GLY A 145 -5.74 4.05 7.05
N GLU A 146 -6.00 5.07 7.89
CA GLU A 146 -5.14 5.48 9.02
C GLU A 146 -3.70 5.83 8.62
N ASP A 147 -3.49 6.30 7.39
CA ASP A 147 -2.18 6.62 6.81
C ASP A 147 -1.15 5.48 6.92
N ARG A 148 -1.60 4.22 7.09
CA ARG A 148 -0.73 3.05 7.24
C ARG A 148 0.21 2.85 6.05
N GLU A 149 -0.19 3.34 4.88
CA GLU A 149 0.65 3.34 3.67
C GLU A 149 1.99 4.06 3.87
N TYR A 150 2.03 5.06 4.76
CA TYR A 150 3.21 5.87 5.06
C TYR A 150 3.97 5.38 6.29
N ASN A 151 3.52 4.30 6.93
CA ASN A 151 4.15 3.77 8.12
C ASN A 151 5.37 2.91 7.75
N ILE A 152 6.53 3.24 8.35
CA ILE A 152 7.82 2.57 8.09
C ILE A 152 7.87 1.12 8.58
N PHE A 153 6.90 0.69 9.39
CA PHE A 153 6.78 -0.68 9.92
C PHE A 153 5.91 -1.60 9.04
N CYS A 154 5.34 -1.08 7.95
CA CYS A 154 4.58 -1.85 6.96
C CYS A 154 4.70 -1.26 5.53
N GLU A 155 5.92 -1.21 4.99
CA GLU A 155 6.24 -0.58 3.70
C GLU A 155 5.60 -1.34 2.50
N PRO A 156 4.76 -0.68 1.67
CA PRO A 156 4.12 -1.33 0.52
C PRO A 156 5.09 -1.72 -0.60
N TRP A 157 4.87 -2.84 -1.29
CA TRP A 157 5.74 -3.30 -2.39
C TRP A 157 5.83 -2.27 -3.53
N TYR A 158 4.76 -1.54 -3.81
CA TYR A 158 4.76 -0.49 -4.84
C TYR A 158 5.61 0.73 -4.49
N ARG A 159 6.03 0.87 -3.22
CA ARG A 159 6.93 1.94 -2.75
C ARG A 159 8.35 1.42 -2.53
N SER A 160 8.52 0.13 -2.26
CA SER A 160 9.81 -0.53 -2.01
C SER A 160 10.47 -1.10 -3.26
N GLN A 161 10.87 -0.26 -4.22
CA GLN A 161 11.44 -0.74 -5.49
C GLN A 161 12.70 -1.61 -5.33
N GLY A 162 13.51 -1.37 -4.28
CA GLY A 162 14.68 -2.19 -3.98
C GLY A 162 14.33 -3.65 -3.67
N ASP A 163 13.19 -3.88 -3.02
CA ASP A 163 12.74 -5.19 -2.59
C ASP A 163 12.10 -6.00 -3.72
N LEU A 164 11.59 -5.34 -4.76
CA LEU A 164 10.99 -6.00 -5.92
C LEU A 164 11.94 -6.97 -6.61
N VAL A 165 13.25 -6.70 -6.62
CA VAL A 165 14.27 -7.64 -7.14
C VAL A 165 14.28 -8.94 -6.32
N TYR A 166 14.26 -8.83 -4.99
CA TYR A 166 14.27 -9.99 -4.12
C TYR A 166 12.94 -10.73 -4.16
N ILE A 167 11.82 -10.02 -4.19
CA ILE A 167 10.49 -10.60 -4.39
C ILE A 167 10.47 -11.38 -5.72
N THR A 168 10.97 -10.79 -6.81
CA THR A 168 11.07 -11.48 -8.12
C THR A 168 11.91 -12.75 -8.03
N ASP A 169 13.05 -12.71 -7.33
CA ASP A 169 13.90 -13.89 -7.12
C ASP A 169 13.21 -14.96 -6.23
N ILE A 170 12.42 -14.57 -5.23
CA ILE A 170 11.61 -15.50 -4.40
C ILE A 170 10.54 -16.19 -5.23
N LEU A 171 9.90 -15.47 -6.14
CA LEU A 171 8.81 -16.02 -6.95
C LEU A 171 9.37 -16.89 -8.09
N PHE A 172 10.38 -16.40 -8.80
CA PHE A 172 10.79 -16.97 -10.08
C PHE A 172 12.24 -17.43 -10.17
N GLY A 173 13.09 -17.13 -9.18
CA GLY A 173 14.50 -17.53 -9.18
C GLY A 173 14.71 -19.04 -9.08
N SER A 174 15.96 -19.51 -9.16
CA SER A 174 16.28 -20.89 -8.78
C SER A 174 16.02 -21.13 -7.30
N ASP A 175 15.92 -22.38 -6.84
CA ASP A 175 15.72 -22.70 -5.41
C ASP A 175 16.73 -21.98 -4.50
N TYR A 176 18.00 -21.93 -4.91
CA TYR A 176 19.04 -21.17 -4.21
C TYR A 176 18.73 -19.67 -4.12
N LYS A 177 18.35 -19.05 -5.25
CA LYS A 177 17.97 -17.63 -5.28
C LYS A 177 16.75 -17.35 -4.41
N LYS A 178 15.73 -18.22 -4.45
CA LYS A 178 14.53 -18.10 -3.62
C LYS A 178 14.87 -18.04 -2.13
N VAL A 179 15.68 -18.99 -1.66
CA VAL A 179 16.09 -19.06 -0.25
C VAL A 179 16.97 -17.87 0.13
N SER A 180 17.92 -17.49 -0.73
CA SER A 180 18.81 -16.34 -0.49
C SER A 180 18.05 -15.02 -0.44
N ALA A 181 17.15 -14.78 -1.39
CA ALA A 181 16.38 -13.55 -1.50
C ALA A 181 15.38 -13.38 -0.35
N ALA A 182 14.78 -14.47 0.14
CA ALA A 182 13.91 -14.43 1.33
C ALA A 182 14.65 -13.96 2.61
N GLY A 183 15.99 -14.01 2.64
CA GLY A 183 16.77 -13.42 3.73
C GLY A 183 17.17 -11.95 3.52
N LYS A 184 16.82 -11.35 2.37
CA LYS A 184 17.23 -10.00 1.97
C LYS A 184 16.06 -9.02 1.82
N VAL A 185 14.84 -9.52 1.64
CA VAL A 185 13.62 -8.70 1.70
C VAL A 185 13.56 -7.99 3.05
N GLN A 186 13.10 -6.75 3.03
CA GLN A 186 13.00 -5.92 4.22
C GLN A 186 11.90 -6.50 5.16
N ARG A 187 12.23 -6.63 6.46
CA ARG A 187 11.37 -7.30 7.45
C ARG A 187 10.04 -6.59 7.73
N TYR A 188 10.00 -5.29 7.53
CA TYR A 188 8.85 -4.40 7.66
C TYR A 188 8.10 -4.21 6.34
N SER A 189 8.33 -5.04 5.32
CA SER A 189 7.50 -5.04 4.13
C SER A 189 6.07 -5.40 4.52
N ALA A 190 5.10 -4.69 3.96
CA ALA A 190 3.67 -4.86 4.21
C ALA A 190 3.23 -6.33 4.09
N LEU A 191 3.73 -7.03 3.06
CA LEU A 191 3.75 -8.48 3.00
C LEU A 191 5.19 -8.98 3.18
N ASN A 192 5.51 -9.35 4.41
CA ASN A 192 6.83 -9.79 4.80
C ASN A 192 7.06 -11.25 4.38
N LEU A 193 7.92 -11.43 3.37
CA LEU A 193 8.32 -12.76 2.86
C LEU A 193 9.49 -13.38 3.64
N THR A 194 10.13 -12.65 4.55
CA THR A 194 11.20 -13.23 5.40
C THR A 194 10.65 -14.28 6.37
N ALA A 195 9.36 -14.19 6.72
CA ALA A 195 8.61 -15.17 7.50
C ALA A 195 8.64 -16.59 6.89
N LEU A 196 8.90 -16.73 5.57
CA LEU A 196 9.08 -18.02 4.92
C LEU A 196 10.21 -18.83 5.55
N ARG A 197 11.34 -18.15 5.84
CA ARG A 197 12.52 -18.78 6.44
C ARG A 197 12.30 -19.09 7.91
N LYS A 198 11.60 -18.21 8.64
CA LYS A 198 11.42 -18.32 10.09
C LYS A 198 10.33 -19.33 10.45
N PHE A 199 9.22 -19.34 9.72
CA PHE A 199 7.99 -20.04 10.11
C PHE A 199 7.34 -20.87 8.99
N GLY A 200 7.78 -20.71 7.74
CA GLY A 200 7.07 -21.29 6.59
C GLY A 200 5.73 -20.60 6.29
N SER A 201 5.54 -19.39 6.80
CA SER A 201 4.38 -18.53 6.54
C SER A 201 4.78 -17.31 5.70
N ILE A 202 3.80 -16.54 5.24
CA ILE A 202 3.98 -15.13 4.87
C ILE A 202 3.22 -14.27 5.88
N GLU A 203 3.70 -13.06 6.13
CA GLU A 203 3.16 -12.21 7.20
C GLU A 203 2.58 -10.92 6.62
N PHE A 204 1.32 -10.65 6.95
CA PHE A 204 0.61 -9.41 6.61
C PHE A 204 0.69 -8.44 7.79
N ARG A 205 1.25 -7.25 7.57
CA ARG A 205 1.59 -6.27 8.62
C ARG A 205 0.76 -4.97 8.56
N GLN A 206 -0.20 -4.88 7.65
CA GLN A 206 -0.86 -3.62 7.30
C GLN A 206 -1.87 -3.17 8.37
N MET A 207 -2.55 -4.11 9.03
CA MET A 207 -3.67 -3.81 9.91
C MET A 207 -3.18 -3.18 11.24
N PRO A 208 -3.63 -1.96 11.59
CA PRO A 208 -3.39 -1.40 12.93
C PRO A 208 -4.14 -2.21 13.99
N THR A 209 -3.70 -2.10 15.24
CA THR A 209 -4.46 -2.70 16.34
C THR A 209 -5.85 -2.09 16.45
N VAL A 210 -6.87 -2.94 16.37
CA VAL A 210 -8.27 -2.56 16.52
C VAL A 210 -8.96 -3.52 17.48
N PHE A 211 -9.93 -3.02 18.25
CA PHE A 211 -10.69 -3.83 19.21
C PHE A 211 -12.10 -4.18 18.68
N ASP A 212 -12.19 -4.43 17.37
CA ASP A 212 -13.42 -4.82 16.67
C ASP A 212 -13.28 -6.22 16.06
N LYS A 213 -13.99 -7.20 16.64
CA LYS A 213 -14.02 -8.59 16.15
C LYS A 213 -14.40 -8.67 14.68
N ALA A 214 -15.39 -7.89 14.25
CA ALA A 214 -15.89 -7.95 12.88
C ALA A 214 -14.85 -7.42 11.89
N LYS A 215 -14.15 -6.32 12.22
CA LYS A 215 -13.04 -5.80 11.40
C LYS A 215 -11.87 -6.80 11.31
N ILE A 216 -11.48 -7.42 12.44
CA ILE A 216 -10.41 -8.44 12.46
C ILE A 216 -10.81 -9.68 11.66
N LEU A 217 -12.01 -10.22 11.85
CA LEU A 217 -12.49 -11.38 11.08
C LEU A 217 -12.61 -11.06 9.60
N LYS A 218 -13.01 -9.85 9.23
CA LYS A 218 -13.05 -9.42 7.83
C LYS A 218 -11.64 -9.39 7.23
N TRP A 219 -10.66 -8.86 7.97
CA TRP A 219 -9.26 -8.87 7.56
C TRP A 219 -8.70 -10.28 7.34
N LEU A 220 -8.95 -11.19 8.28
CA LEU A 220 -8.59 -12.60 8.13
C LEU A 220 -9.25 -13.22 6.88
N ASN A 221 -10.52 -12.89 6.62
CA ASN A 221 -11.23 -13.39 5.45
C ASN A 221 -10.72 -12.81 4.13
N ILE A 222 -10.26 -11.56 4.08
CA ILE A 222 -9.56 -11.00 2.91
C ILE A 222 -8.33 -11.86 2.58
N ILE A 223 -7.47 -12.10 3.58
CA ILE A 223 -6.24 -12.90 3.43
C ILE A 223 -6.55 -14.35 3.02
N LEU A 224 -7.53 -14.98 3.68
CA LEU A 224 -7.94 -16.35 3.37
C LEU A 224 -8.58 -16.47 1.98
N SER A 225 -9.27 -15.44 1.51
CA SER A 225 -9.84 -15.37 0.16
C SER A 225 -8.74 -15.33 -0.90
N LEU A 226 -7.68 -14.54 -0.69
CA LEU A 226 -6.50 -14.52 -1.58
C LEU A 226 -5.87 -15.92 -1.69
N LYS A 227 -5.70 -16.63 -0.57
CA LYS A 227 -5.19 -18.01 -0.58
C LYS A 227 -6.12 -18.97 -1.31
N LYS A 228 -7.43 -18.88 -1.06
CA LYS A 228 -8.45 -19.71 -1.73
C LYS A 228 -8.44 -19.48 -3.24
N ALA A 229 -8.37 -18.23 -3.68
CA ALA A 229 -8.26 -17.87 -5.08
C ALA A 229 -6.96 -18.40 -5.70
N ALA A 230 -5.82 -18.21 -5.03
CA ALA A 230 -4.53 -18.71 -5.52
C ALA A 230 -4.47 -20.23 -5.72
N LEU A 231 -5.20 -20.98 -4.90
CA LEU A 231 -5.33 -22.45 -5.01
C LEU A 231 -6.29 -22.92 -6.11
N SER A 232 -7.16 -22.04 -6.61
CA SER A 232 -8.24 -22.41 -7.55
C SER A 232 -8.14 -21.75 -8.91
N ILE A 233 -7.42 -20.63 -9.02
CA ILE A 233 -7.25 -19.87 -10.26
C ILE A 233 -6.47 -20.69 -11.29
N LYS A 234 -7.06 -20.83 -12.48
CA LYS A 234 -6.52 -21.69 -13.56
C LYS A 234 -5.54 -20.92 -14.43
N GLU A 235 -5.71 -19.61 -14.50
CA GLU A 235 -4.86 -18.69 -15.23
C GLU A 235 -3.42 -18.79 -14.74
N ASN A 236 -2.47 -18.67 -15.67
CA ASN A 236 -1.07 -18.48 -15.30
C ASN A 236 -0.83 -17.05 -14.78
N ASP A 237 0.39 -16.78 -14.31
CA ASP A 237 0.79 -15.51 -13.71
C ASP A 237 0.34 -14.25 -14.49
N TYR A 238 0.51 -14.23 -15.82
CA TYR A 238 0.08 -13.11 -16.67
C TYR A 238 -1.41 -13.20 -17.07
N GLY A 239 -1.96 -14.41 -17.12
CA GLY A 239 -3.36 -14.67 -17.37
C GLY A 239 -4.27 -14.07 -16.30
N ILE A 240 -3.79 -13.93 -15.05
CA ILE A 240 -4.51 -13.24 -13.98
C ILE A 240 -4.80 -11.78 -14.36
N LEU A 241 -3.78 -11.07 -14.87
CA LEU A 241 -3.93 -9.68 -15.34
C LEU A 241 -4.84 -9.58 -16.57
N THR A 242 -4.70 -10.56 -17.49
CA THR A 242 -5.54 -10.61 -18.69
C THR A 242 -7.01 -10.82 -18.32
N ARG A 243 -7.28 -11.67 -17.31
CA ARG A 243 -8.62 -11.91 -16.80
C ARG A 243 -9.19 -10.67 -16.13
N LEU A 244 -8.43 -9.97 -15.28
CA LEU A 244 -8.87 -8.69 -14.71
C LEU A 244 -9.30 -7.70 -15.81
N SER A 245 -8.49 -7.57 -16.86
CA SER A 245 -8.80 -6.69 -17.99
C SER A 245 -10.04 -7.14 -18.79
N ALA A 246 -10.29 -8.44 -18.89
CA ALA A 246 -11.39 -8.99 -19.68
C ALA A 246 -12.72 -9.00 -18.91
N ASP A 247 -12.69 -9.36 -17.63
CA ASP A 247 -13.86 -9.42 -16.74
C ASP A 247 -14.25 -8.05 -16.17
N GLY A 248 -13.28 -7.12 -16.08
CA GLY A 248 -13.40 -5.87 -15.35
C GLY A 248 -13.19 -6.04 -13.83
N PRO A 249 -12.82 -4.96 -13.11
CA PRO A 249 -12.55 -5.00 -11.67
C PRO A 249 -13.67 -5.61 -10.82
N ASP A 250 -14.92 -5.18 -11.01
CA ASP A 250 -16.04 -5.59 -10.17
C ASP A 250 -16.23 -7.11 -10.18
N LYS A 251 -16.35 -7.69 -11.38
CA LYS A 251 -16.54 -9.13 -11.54
C LYS A 251 -15.31 -9.90 -11.08
N PHE A 252 -14.12 -9.44 -11.45
CA PHE A 252 -12.87 -10.09 -11.05
C PHE A 252 -12.74 -10.17 -9.54
N PHE A 253 -12.94 -9.07 -8.81
CA PHE A 253 -12.78 -9.07 -7.35
C PHE A 253 -13.94 -9.76 -6.62
N GLN A 254 -15.16 -9.75 -7.17
CA GLN A 254 -16.25 -10.59 -6.64
C GLN A 254 -15.90 -12.09 -6.69
N ASP A 255 -15.22 -12.54 -7.75
CA ASP A 255 -14.78 -13.93 -7.87
C ASP A 255 -13.64 -14.27 -6.88
N ILE A 256 -12.76 -13.30 -6.58
CA ILE A 256 -11.65 -13.47 -5.62
C ILE A 256 -12.15 -13.43 -4.17
N PHE A 257 -13.08 -12.54 -3.85
CA PHE A 257 -13.60 -12.30 -2.51
C PHE A 257 -15.07 -12.74 -2.38
N PRO A 258 -15.32 -14.01 -2.03
CA PRO A 258 -16.66 -14.60 -2.09
C PRO A 258 -17.64 -14.09 -1.02
N LEU A 259 -17.16 -13.39 0.02
CA LEU A 259 -18.04 -12.75 0.99
C LEU A 259 -18.60 -11.46 0.38
N LYS A 260 -19.94 -11.39 0.30
CA LYS A 260 -20.68 -10.36 -0.46
C LYS A 260 -20.27 -8.92 -0.15
N ASN A 261 -19.78 -8.64 1.05
CA ASN A 261 -19.40 -7.31 1.49
C ASN A 261 -17.92 -6.95 1.25
N ILE A 262 -17.02 -7.92 1.06
CA ILE A 262 -15.59 -7.62 0.94
C ILE A 262 -15.26 -6.89 -0.37
N ALA A 263 -15.65 -7.44 -1.52
CA ALA A 263 -15.30 -6.82 -2.80
C ALA A 263 -15.89 -5.40 -2.95
N PRO A 264 -17.18 -5.14 -2.61
CA PRO A 264 -17.71 -3.78 -2.65
C PRO A 264 -16.99 -2.82 -1.71
N GLU A 265 -16.54 -3.26 -0.54
CA GLU A 265 -15.79 -2.42 0.41
C GLU A 265 -14.38 -2.07 -0.09
N LEU A 266 -13.68 -3.03 -0.72
CA LEU A 266 -12.38 -2.78 -1.33
C LEU A 266 -12.45 -1.85 -2.56
N LEU A 267 -13.59 -1.87 -3.26
CA LEU A 267 -13.85 -1.06 -4.46
C LEU A 267 -14.64 0.22 -4.16
N GLN A 268 -14.45 0.80 -2.98
CA GLN A 268 -15.03 2.11 -2.66
C GLN A 268 -14.17 3.26 -3.19
N GLY A 269 -14.82 4.39 -3.49
CA GLY A 269 -14.13 5.60 -3.96
C GLY A 269 -13.44 5.42 -5.32
N ASN A 270 -12.32 6.12 -5.52
CA ASN A 270 -11.53 6.03 -6.75
C ASN A 270 -10.61 4.80 -6.74
N TYR A 271 -11.18 3.60 -6.84
CA TYR A 271 -10.46 2.34 -6.82
C TYR A 271 -9.65 2.04 -8.10
N PHE A 272 -9.92 2.76 -9.20
CA PHE A 272 -9.21 2.57 -10.47
C PHE A 272 -7.71 2.85 -10.34
N LYS A 273 -7.34 3.92 -9.62
CA LYS A 273 -5.94 4.29 -9.44
C LYS A 273 -5.14 3.25 -8.62
N PRO A 274 -5.64 2.78 -7.46
CA PRO A 274 -5.06 1.64 -6.75
C PRO A 274 -4.87 0.39 -7.62
N ILE A 275 -5.88 0.02 -8.42
CA ILE A 275 -5.78 -1.15 -9.31
C ILE A 275 -4.70 -0.97 -10.37
N GLU A 276 -4.59 0.23 -10.96
CA GLU A 276 -3.54 0.55 -11.93
C GLU A 276 -2.15 0.36 -11.31
N ILE A 277 -1.95 0.88 -10.08
CA ILE A 277 -0.69 0.72 -9.34
C ILE A 277 -0.38 -0.76 -9.09
N GLY A 278 -1.38 -1.53 -8.63
CA GLY A 278 -1.23 -2.97 -8.40
C GLY A 278 -0.88 -3.72 -9.69
N CYS A 279 -1.55 -3.40 -10.80
CA CYS A 279 -1.24 -3.95 -12.12
C CYS A 279 0.21 -3.68 -12.53
N LEU A 280 0.69 -2.44 -12.36
CA LEU A 280 2.04 -2.05 -12.74
C LEU A 280 3.10 -2.83 -11.96
N ILE A 281 2.94 -2.98 -10.65
CA ILE A 281 3.89 -3.76 -9.84
C ILE A 281 3.89 -5.25 -10.19
N VAL A 282 2.71 -5.83 -10.37
CA VAL A 282 2.60 -7.23 -10.79
C VAL A 282 3.25 -7.43 -12.17
N GLN A 283 3.06 -6.51 -13.10
CA GLN A 283 3.73 -6.54 -14.40
C GLN A 283 5.25 -6.44 -14.26
N ASP A 284 5.76 -5.51 -13.45
CA ASP A 284 7.19 -5.35 -13.19
C ASP A 284 7.80 -6.66 -12.64
N ILE A 285 7.14 -7.27 -11.65
CA ILE A 285 7.54 -8.56 -11.05
C ILE A 285 7.58 -9.69 -12.10
N ILE A 286 6.52 -9.84 -12.91
CA ILE A 286 6.40 -10.91 -13.90
C ILE A 286 7.40 -10.70 -15.07
N LEU A 287 7.57 -9.48 -15.54
CA LEU A 287 8.38 -9.16 -16.72
C LEU A 287 9.87 -9.14 -16.39
N ALA A 288 10.27 -8.67 -15.20
CA ALA A 288 11.65 -8.68 -14.74
C ALA A 288 12.25 -10.10 -14.80
N HIS A 289 11.49 -11.13 -14.41
CA HIS A 289 11.94 -12.51 -14.51
C HIS A 289 12.12 -12.99 -15.97
N LYS A 290 11.23 -12.57 -16.88
CA LYS A 290 11.25 -12.99 -18.29
C LYS A 290 12.40 -12.36 -19.09
N GLY A 291 13.28 -11.60 -18.45
CA GLY A 291 14.31 -10.80 -19.12
C GLY A 291 13.71 -9.74 -20.05
N LYS A 292 12.41 -9.45 -19.90
CA LYS A 292 11.74 -8.38 -20.63
C LYS A 292 11.90 -7.12 -19.80
N THR A 293 12.79 -6.25 -20.25
CA THR A 293 13.01 -4.95 -19.65
C THR A 293 11.73 -4.12 -19.77
N THR A 294 11.12 -3.74 -18.65
CA THR A 294 10.01 -2.77 -18.66
C THR A 294 10.51 -1.41 -19.16
N VAL A 295 9.63 -0.55 -19.67
CA VAL A 295 10.02 0.78 -20.18
C VAL A 295 10.85 1.55 -19.15
N LYS A 296 10.49 1.42 -17.87
CA LYS A 296 11.21 1.97 -16.72
C LYS A 296 12.62 1.40 -16.55
N ASN A 297 12.77 0.07 -16.61
CA ASN A 297 14.09 -0.56 -16.53
C ASN A 297 14.96 -0.22 -17.75
N ALA A 298 14.36 -0.07 -18.93
CA ALA A 298 15.08 0.31 -20.14
C ALA A 298 15.57 1.76 -20.03
N LEU A 299 14.73 2.64 -19.48
CA LEU A 299 15.09 4.02 -19.16
C LEU A 299 16.24 4.06 -18.15
N TRP A 300 16.15 3.24 -17.10
CA TRP A 300 17.18 3.12 -16.06
C TRP A 300 18.53 2.61 -16.60
N GLU A 301 18.51 1.59 -17.48
CA GLU A 301 19.71 1.06 -18.13
C GLU A 301 20.32 2.06 -19.11
N ILE A 302 19.51 2.91 -19.75
CA ILE A 302 20.02 4.03 -20.52
C ILE A 302 20.68 5.08 -19.62
N LEU A 303 20.08 5.40 -18.47
CA LEU A 303 20.54 6.47 -17.57
C LEU A 303 21.75 6.11 -16.72
N THR A 304 21.93 4.83 -16.37
CA THR A 304 22.95 4.39 -15.42
C THR A 304 24.02 3.51 -16.07
N LYS A 305 25.28 3.67 -15.63
CA LYS A 305 26.40 2.83 -16.09
C LYS A 305 26.45 1.54 -15.27
N ARG A 306 25.56 0.58 -15.51
CA ARG A 306 25.65 -0.74 -14.84
C ARG A 306 26.72 -1.64 -15.48
N SER A 307 27.41 -2.41 -14.65
CA SER A 307 28.55 -3.27 -15.02
C SER A 307 28.15 -4.59 -15.68
N ASP A 308 26.94 -5.09 -15.44
CA ASP A 308 26.50 -6.41 -15.93
C ASP A 308 25.45 -6.22 -17.03
N THR A 309 25.91 -6.10 -18.27
CA THR A 309 25.11 -5.47 -19.35
C THR A 309 24.76 -6.39 -20.51
N VAL A 310 25.02 -7.69 -20.39
CA VAL A 310 24.60 -8.66 -21.40
C VAL A 310 24.09 -9.94 -20.76
N SER A 311 22.84 -10.27 -21.01
CA SER A 311 22.18 -11.44 -20.45
C SER A 311 22.54 -12.72 -21.23
N HIS A 312 22.53 -13.86 -20.53
CA HIS A 312 22.56 -15.22 -21.11
C HIS A 312 23.64 -15.50 -22.18
N GLY A 313 24.88 -15.05 -21.98
CA GLY A 313 26.00 -15.41 -22.85
C GLY A 313 26.12 -14.62 -24.16
N ALA A 314 25.22 -13.67 -24.41
CA ALA A 314 25.32 -12.77 -25.55
C ALA A 314 26.56 -11.86 -25.45
N THR A 315 27.09 -11.44 -26.60
CA THR A 315 28.30 -10.61 -26.71
C THR A 315 27.99 -9.12 -26.86
N LYS A 316 26.76 -8.78 -27.25
CA LYS A 316 26.26 -7.42 -27.45
C LYS A 316 24.79 -7.30 -27.01
N GLY A 317 24.43 -6.17 -26.44
CA GLY A 317 23.06 -5.74 -26.12
C GLY A 317 22.80 -4.33 -26.66
N ARG A 318 21.56 -4.03 -27.00
CA ARG A 318 21.13 -2.72 -27.53
C ARG A 318 19.81 -2.32 -26.89
N ILE A 319 19.74 -1.09 -26.40
CA ILE A 319 18.52 -0.47 -25.87
C ILE A 319 18.34 0.84 -26.62
N LYS A 320 17.15 1.07 -27.19
CA LYS A 320 16.81 2.30 -27.91
C LYS A 320 15.47 2.81 -27.39
N ILE A 321 15.44 4.03 -26.88
CA ILE A 321 14.24 4.71 -26.37
C ILE A 321 14.05 5.99 -27.15
N LYS A 322 12.81 6.22 -27.59
CA LYS A 322 12.37 7.48 -28.18
C LYS A 322 11.51 8.21 -27.16
N LEU A 323 11.96 9.36 -26.69
CA LEU A 323 11.24 10.25 -25.79
C LEU A 323 10.70 11.44 -26.60
N SER A 324 9.44 11.81 -26.40
CA SER A 324 8.87 12.99 -27.04
C SER A 324 7.78 13.62 -26.16
N ASP A 325 7.75 14.94 -26.14
CA ASP A 325 6.71 15.75 -25.48
C ASP A 325 5.74 16.38 -26.51
N GLY A 326 5.80 15.96 -27.78
CA GLY A 326 5.02 16.52 -28.89
C GLY A 326 5.67 17.73 -29.58
N SER A 327 6.64 18.40 -28.95
CA SER A 327 7.40 19.52 -29.51
C SER A 327 8.85 19.17 -29.86
N LYS A 328 9.44 18.24 -29.09
CA LYS A 328 10.79 17.72 -29.27
C LYS A 328 10.78 16.21 -29.24
N THR A 329 11.69 15.60 -29.99
CA THR A 329 11.95 14.16 -29.95
C THR A 329 13.43 13.90 -29.66
N ILE A 330 13.70 13.01 -28.71
CA ILE A 330 15.05 12.54 -28.40
C ILE A 330 15.09 11.03 -28.56
N ILE A 331 16.13 10.55 -29.23
CA ILE A 331 16.44 9.14 -29.37
C ILE A 331 17.67 8.85 -28.52
N ALA A 332 17.48 8.13 -27.42
CA ALA A 332 18.56 7.61 -26.60
C ALA A 332 18.83 6.16 -26.96
N GLU A 333 20.06 5.85 -27.34
CA GLU A 333 20.50 4.52 -27.74
C GLU A 333 21.74 4.12 -26.95
N ARG A 334 21.64 3.03 -26.19
CA ARG A 334 22.78 2.41 -25.51
C ARG A 334 23.12 1.08 -26.16
N ILE A 335 24.34 0.96 -26.66
CA ILE A 335 24.92 -0.30 -27.15
C ILE A 335 25.93 -0.77 -26.12
N THR A 336 25.78 -2.00 -25.65
CA THR A 336 26.68 -2.56 -24.65
C THR A 336 27.28 -3.88 -25.11
N THR A 337 28.53 -4.12 -24.73
CA THR A 337 29.31 -5.32 -24.98
C THR A 337 29.94 -5.80 -23.67
N LYS A 338 30.59 -6.97 -23.68
CA LYS A 338 31.35 -7.45 -22.50
C LYS A 338 32.44 -6.49 -22.02
N LYS A 339 32.91 -5.54 -22.84
CA LYS A 339 34.05 -4.65 -22.53
C LYS A 339 33.71 -3.16 -22.56
N SER A 340 32.59 -2.76 -23.14
CA SER A 340 32.24 -1.36 -23.37
C SER A 340 30.73 -1.13 -23.37
N SER A 341 30.30 0.02 -22.85
CA SER A 341 28.94 0.54 -23.01
C SER A 341 29.03 1.93 -23.62
N VAL A 342 28.40 2.11 -24.79
CA VAL A 342 28.39 3.34 -25.56
C VAL A 342 26.96 3.87 -25.58
N LEU A 343 26.78 5.12 -25.16
CA LEU A 343 25.52 5.85 -25.24
C LEU A 343 25.60 6.83 -26.41
N SER A 344 24.59 6.80 -27.27
CA SER A 344 24.34 7.76 -28.34
C SER A 344 23.01 8.45 -28.05
N LEU A 345 23.00 9.76 -28.16
CA LEU A 345 21.83 10.61 -27.92
C LEU A 345 21.67 11.49 -29.14
N ILE A 346 20.53 11.39 -29.80
CA ILE A 346 20.25 12.09 -31.05
C ILE A 346 18.96 12.86 -30.86
N ASP A 347 18.93 14.13 -31.26
CA ASP A 347 17.69 14.90 -31.29
C ASP A 347 16.86 14.62 -32.56
N GLN A 348 15.81 15.41 -32.77
CA GLN A 348 14.90 15.28 -33.91
C GLN A 348 15.53 15.69 -35.26
N ASP A 349 16.59 16.48 -35.22
CA ASP A 349 17.29 17.05 -36.38
C ASP A 349 18.53 16.21 -36.77
N GLY A 350 18.88 15.23 -35.92
CA GLY A 350 19.98 14.29 -36.16
C GLY A 350 21.27 14.69 -35.45
N ASP A 351 21.24 15.74 -34.63
CA ASP A 351 22.40 16.25 -33.93
C ASP A 351 22.68 15.45 -32.66
N ASN A 352 23.97 15.28 -32.36
CA ASN A 352 24.41 14.57 -31.16
C ASN A 352 24.20 15.44 -29.92
N LEU A 353 23.40 14.95 -28.98
CA LEU A 353 23.25 15.55 -27.65
C LEU A 353 24.33 15.02 -26.70
N SER A 354 24.83 15.89 -25.81
CA SER A 354 25.78 15.44 -24.80
C SER A 354 25.08 14.61 -23.72
N ALA A 355 25.81 13.66 -23.13
CA ALA A 355 25.30 12.88 -22.00
C ALA A 355 24.98 13.74 -20.77
N ALA A 356 25.63 14.91 -20.65
CA ALA A 356 25.36 15.87 -19.58
C ALA A 356 24.01 16.58 -19.81
N ASP A 357 23.70 16.97 -21.05
CA ASP A 357 22.43 17.62 -21.40
C ASP A 357 21.25 16.65 -21.27
N PHE A 358 21.41 15.40 -21.70
CA PHE A 358 20.37 14.39 -21.51
C PHE A 358 20.12 14.07 -20.03
N LYS A 359 21.17 14.07 -19.20
CA LYS A 359 21.03 13.87 -17.77
C LYS A 359 20.38 15.08 -17.09
N SER A 360 20.65 16.31 -17.53
CA SER A 360 19.99 17.50 -16.98
C SER A 360 18.49 17.57 -17.32
N MET A 361 18.07 16.93 -18.41
CA MET A 361 16.65 16.79 -18.80
C MET A 361 15.89 15.77 -17.94
N ILE A 362 16.58 14.86 -17.25
CA ILE A 362 15.97 13.83 -16.41
C ILE A 362 16.43 14.05 -14.98
N SER A 363 15.57 14.67 -14.16
CA SER A 363 15.89 15.00 -12.77
C SER A 363 16.36 13.75 -11.99
N ASP A 364 17.48 13.86 -11.26
CA ASP A 364 18.01 12.83 -10.36
C ASP A 364 16.97 12.43 -9.26
N LEU A 365 15.94 13.26 -9.03
CA LEU A 365 14.85 12.99 -8.07
C LEU A 365 13.70 12.16 -8.64
N SER A 366 13.50 12.19 -9.96
CA SER A 366 12.65 11.22 -10.67
C SER A 366 13.21 9.79 -10.61
N VAL A 367 14.45 9.67 -10.15
CA VAL A 367 15.31 8.48 -10.22
C VAL A 367 15.60 7.94 -8.80
N ASN A 368 15.72 8.79 -7.78
CA ASN A 368 15.75 8.38 -6.36
C ASN A 368 15.24 9.51 -5.44
N PRO A 369 13.99 9.45 -4.96
CA PRO A 369 13.41 10.49 -4.09
C PRO A 369 14.19 10.72 -2.79
N HIS A 370 14.90 9.72 -2.28
CA HIS A 370 15.70 9.83 -1.06
C HIS A 370 16.96 10.68 -1.22
N GLN A 371 17.35 11.08 -2.44
CA GLN A 371 18.46 12.03 -2.62
C GLN A 371 18.07 13.44 -2.20
N ILE A 372 16.77 13.75 -2.09
CA ILE A 372 16.29 15.06 -1.66
C ILE A 372 16.83 15.41 -0.27
N THR A 373 16.93 14.43 0.63
CA THR A 373 17.39 14.64 2.01
C THR A 373 18.88 15.01 2.10
N LYS A 374 19.64 14.86 1.01
CA LYS A 374 21.06 15.20 0.93
C LYS A 374 21.33 16.57 0.28
N LEU A 375 20.31 17.19 -0.31
CA LEU A 375 20.41 18.53 -0.88
C LEU A 375 20.44 19.59 0.24
N LYS A 376 20.98 20.77 -0.05
CA LYS A 376 20.92 21.92 0.87
C LYS A 376 19.49 22.47 0.95
N GLY A 377 19.12 23.12 2.04
CA GLY A 377 17.73 23.54 2.30
C GLY A 377 17.10 24.38 1.18
N ASP A 378 17.87 25.29 0.57
CA ASP A 378 17.44 26.10 -0.58
C ASP A 378 17.23 25.27 -1.85
N GLU A 379 18.12 24.32 -2.10
CA GLU A 379 18.07 23.40 -3.22
C GLU A 379 16.93 22.37 -3.07
N GLN A 380 16.66 21.91 -1.84
CA GLN A 380 15.51 21.07 -1.49
C GLN A 380 14.19 21.77 -1.80
N VAL A 381 14.03 23.01 -1.36
CA VAL A 381 12.81 23.80 -1.57
C VAL A 381 12.57 24.05 -3.07
N ARG A 382 13.62 24.44 -3.82
CA ARG A 382 13.53 24.59 -5.29
C ARG A 382 13.06 23.32 -5.99
N VAL A 383 13.61 22.19 -5.58
CA VAL A 383 13.28 20.88 -6.13
C VAL A 383 11.83 20.50 -5.83
N LEU A 384 11.37 20.70 -4.59
CA LEU A 384 10.01 20.39 -4.17
C LEU A 384 8.99 21.28 -4.88
N LEU A 385 9.26 22.58 -4.99
CA LEU A 385 8.40 23.53 -5.71
C LEU A 385 8.29 23.18 -7.20
N ARG A 386 9.41 22.83 -7.85
CA ARG A 386 9.40 22.34 -9.23
C ARG A 386 8.63 21.02 -9.38
N ALA A 387 8.76 20.10 -8.43
CA ALA A 387 8.04 18.82 -8.45
C ALA A 387 6.52 19.00 -8.23
N ALA A 388 6.13 20.04 -7.50
CA ALA A 388 4.73 20.41 -7.26
C ALA A 388 4.14 21.32 -8.34
N ASP A 389 4.91 21.66 -9.38
CA ASP A 389 4.54 22.62 -10.44
C ASP A 389 4.14 24.01 -9.89
N ILE A 390 4.82 24.44 -8.82
CA ILE A 390 4.58 25.72 -8.16
C ILE A 390 5.68 26.70 -8.58
N GLU A 391 5.31 27.72 -9.34
CA GLU A 391 6.19 28.84 -9.68
C GLU A 391 6.15 29.90 -8.57
N ILE A 392 7.18 29.91 -7.71
CA ILE A 392 7.41 30.96 -6.71
C ILE A 392 8.81 31.53 -6.91
N ASP A 393 8.91 32.86 -6.91
CA ASP A 393 10.20 33.55 -6.90
C ASP A 393 10.81 33.49 -5.49
N LEU A 394 11.66 32.49 -5.29
CA LEU A 394 12.38 32.31 -4.04
C LEU A 394 13.34 33.46 -3.69
N GLN A 395 13.78 34.27 -4.66
CA GLN A 395 14.60 35.44 -4.35
C GLN A 395 13.73 36.51 -3.70
N ALA A 396 12.55 36.79 -4.27
CA ALA A 396 11.59 37.71 -3.69
C ALA A 396 11.15 37.28 -2.27
N VAL A 397 10.83 35.99 -2.08
CA VAL A 397 10.43 35.46 -0.76
C VAL A 397 11.57 35.55 0.26
N ASN A 398 12.81 35.26 -0.14
CA ASN A 398 13.95 35.39 0.79
C ASN A 398 14.25 36.85 1.15
N ILE A 399 14.01 37.80 0.23
CA ILE A 399 14.10 39.23 0.52
C ILE A 399 13.03 39.63 1.55
N GLU A 400 11.78 39.20 1.33
CA GLU A 400 10.66 39.48 2.25
C GLU A 400 10.89 38.85 3.63
N ILE A 401 11.42 37.63 3.71
CA ILE A 401 11.80 37.00 4.99
C ILE A 401 12.90 37.81 5.69
N ALA A 402 13.90 38.29 4.96
CA ALA A 402 14.98 39.10 5.53
C ALA A 402 14.47 40.46 6.05
N GLU A 403 13.56 41.10 5.31
CA GLU A 403 12.89 42.34 5.71
C GLU A 403 12.04 42.12 6.97
N LEU A 404 11.23 41.05 7.02
CA LEU A 404 10.43 40.70 8.19
C LEU A 404 11.29 40.33 9.41
N GLU A 405 12.45 39.70 9.20
CA GLU A 405 13.38 39.39 10.28
C GLU A 405 14.11 40.64 10.79
N GLU A 406 14.42 41.60 9.91
CA GLU A 406 14.92 42.91 10.29
C GLU A 406 13.86 43.73 11.07
N GLU A 407 12.60 43.73 10.62
CA GLU A 407 11.47 44.31 11.35
C GLU A 407 11.30 43.66 12.73
N ARG A 408 11.34 42.33 12.80
CA ARG A 408 11.26 41.58 14.07
C ARG A 408 12.42 41.94 15.00
N LEU A 409 13.65 41.98 14.50
CA LEU A 409 14.82 42.37 15.29
C LEU A 409 14.74 43.82 15.77
N THR A 410 14.19 44.71 14.94
CA THR A 410 13.97 46.12 15.28
C THR A 410 12.88 46.25 16.34
N ALA A 411 11.76 45.53 16.21
CA ALA A 411 10.71 45.47 17.22
C ALA A 411 11.22 44.86 18.54
N HIS A 412 12.09 43.85 18.48
CA HIS A 412 12.69 43.24 19.68
C HIS A 412 13.69 44.19 20.36
N ARG A 413 14.45 44.97 19.59
CA ARG A 413 15.27 46.06 20.11
C ARG A 413 14.42 47.16 20.74
N SER A 414 13.29 47.55 20.13
CA SER A 414 12.34 48.51 20.71
C SER A 414 11.70 47.98 22.01
N MET A 415 11.39 46.69 22.09
CA MET A 415 10.96 46.04 23.34
C MET A 415 12.04 46.05 24.41
N SER A 416 13.31 45.85 24.05
CA SER A 416 14.42 45.86 25.02
C SER A 416 14.71 47.25 25.61
N VAL A 417 14.22 48.32 24.99
CA VAL A 417 14.30 49.71 25.47
C VAL A 417 13.17 50.04 26.46
N LEU A 418 12.09 49.25 26.49
CA LEU A 418 11.06 49.32 27.52
C LEU A 418 11.61 48.72 28.82
N LYS A 419 12.36 49.51 29.60
CA LYS A 419 12.67 49.18 30.99
C LYS A 419 11.34 49.07 31.77
N PRO A 420 11.17 48.07 32.66
CA PRO A 420 10.03 48.03 33.56
C PRO A 420 10.03 49.31 34.39
N SER A 421 8.95 50.09 34.33
CA SER A 421 8.69 51.12 35.31
C SER A 421 8.59 50.46 36.69
N GLU A 422 9.30 50.97 37.70
CA GLU A 422 9.23 50.55 39.12
C GLU A 422 7.91 50.94 39.79
N THR A 423 6.81 50.85 39.06
CA THR A 423 5.46 51.07 39.56
C THR A 423 4.65 49.82 39.31
N VAL A 424 4.31 49.13 40.40
CA VAL A 424 3.40 47.98 40.44
C VAL A 424 2.18 48.28 39.56
N PRO A 425 1.91 47.49 38.51
CA PRO A 425 0.71 47.67 37.71
C PRO A 425 -0.53 47.40 38.58
N GLU A 426 -1.51 48.30 38.49
CA GLU A 426 -2.83 48.13 39.09
C GLU A 426 -3.44 46.78 38.68
N GLU A 427 -4.17 46.20 39.64
CA GLU A 427 -4.89 44.93 39.54
C GLU A 427 -5.63 44.83 38.21
N VAL A 428 -5.24 43.87 37.35
CA VAL A 428 -5.89 43.65 36.06
C VAL A 428 -7.36 43.34 36.30
N GLU A 429 -8.23 44.13 35.68
CA GLU A 429 -9.68 44.05 35.83
C GLU A 429 -10.17 42.62 35.51
N LYS A 430 -10.90 42.03 36.45
CA LYS A 430 -11.37 40.64 36.35
C LYS A 430 -12.30 40.52 35.14
N VAL A 431 -11.87 39.77 34.12
CA VAL A 431 -12.70 39.40 32.97
C VAL A 431 -13.93 38.64 33.48
N SER A 432 -15.11 39.08 33.08
CA SER A 432 -16.37 38.50 33.57
C SER A 432 -16.54 37.08 33.04
N LEU A 433 -16.73 36.12 33.95
CA LEU A 433 -16.99 34.72 33.61
C LEU A 433 -18.23 34.56 32.71
N SER A 434 -19.17 35.52 32.78
CA SER A 434 -20.36 35.55 31.93
C SER A 434 -20.05 35.85 30.46
N GLU A 435 -19.01 36.64 30.17
CA GLU A 435 -18.63 36.99 28.79
C GLU A 435 -17.95 35.81 28.10
N LEU A 436 -17.08 35.10 28.83
CA LEU A 436 -16.44 33.87 28.34
C LEU A 436 -17.48 32.76 28.08
N LEU A 437 -18.48 32.60 28.95
CA LEU A 437 -19.56 31.63 28.74
C LEU A 437 -20.41 31.98 27.52
N ALA A 438 -20.73 33.26 27.32
CA ALA A 438 -21.49 33.71 26.14
C ALA A 438 -20.72 33.48 24.81
N GLU A 439 -19.40 33.54 24.85
CA GLU A 439 -18.56 33.27 23.67
C GLU A 439 -18.44 31.77 23.36
N ILE A 440 -18.40 30.92 24.39
CA ILE A 440 -18.47 29.46 24.25
C ILE A 440 -19.83 29.04 23.67
N GLU A 441 -20.95 29.56 24.19
CA GLU A 441 -22.30 29.27 23.66
C GLU A 441 -22.45 29.68 22.18
N LYS A 442 -21.88 30.82 21.78
CA LYS A 442 -21.84 31.22 20.37
C LYS A 442 -21.04 30.23 19.51
N GLY A 443 -19.91 29.74 20.02
CA GLY A 443 -19.09 28.73 19.34
C GLY A 443 -19.83 27.40 19.15
N GLU A 444 -20.56 26.95 20.17
CA GLU A 444 -21.36 25.72 20.12
C GLU A 444 -22.51 25.81 19.11
N ALA A 445 -23.20 26.96 19.02
CA ALA A 445 -24.25 27.20 18.04
C ALA A 445 -23.74 27.15 16.59
N VAL A 446 -22.55 27.72 16.34
CA VAL A 446 -21.88 27.63 15.03
C VAL A 446 -21.51 26.18 14.71
N ASN A 447 -21.03 25.43 15.70
CA ASN A 447 -20.64 24.03 15.50
C ASN A 447 -21.85 23.12 15.20
N SER A 448 -22.99 23.35 15.85
CA SER A 448 -24.26 22.67 15.54
C SER A 448 -24.71 22.97 14.11
N THR A 449 -24.65 24.23 13.68
CA THR A 449 -25.04 24.64 12.32
C THR A 449 -24.14 23.99 11.24
N ASN A 450 -22.85 23.84 11.54
CA ASN A 450 -21.90 23.15 10.68
C ASN A 450 -22.18 21.64 10.61
N SER A 451 -22.64 21.02 11.70
CA SER A 451 -23.06 19.61 11.72
C SER A 451 -24.25 19.37 10.77
N ASP A 452 -25.29 20.19 10.87
CA ASP A 452 -26.48 20.09 10.00
C ASP A 452 -26.13 20.30 8.51
N SER A 453 -25.17 21.18 8.25
CA SER A 453 -24.68 21.45 6.89
C SER A 453 -23.90 20.26 6.32
N ARG A 454 -23.14 19.54 7.15
CA ARG A 454 -22.43 18.31 6.76
C ARG A 454 -23.38 17.15 6.47
N GLU A 455 -24.46 17.02 7.25
CA GLU A 455 -25.48 15.99 7.02
C GLU A 455 -26.21 16.22 5.69
N LYS A 456 -26.60 17.47 5.40
CA LYS A 456 -27.17 17.85 4.08
C LYS A 456 -26.21 17.60 2.91
N LEU A 457 -24.91 17.83 3.11
CA LEU A 457 -23.90 17.56 2.07
C LEU A 457 -23.82 16.06 1.78
N ALA A 458 -23.81 15.22 2.82
CA ALA A 458 -23.81 13.76 2.67
C ALA A 458 -25.06 13.24 1.92
N ASP A 459 -26.24 13.78 2.24
CA ASP A 459 -27.47 13.44 1.52
C ASP A 459 -27.43 13.83 0.04
N LEU A 460 -26.85 15.00 -0.27
CA LEU A 460 -26.67 15.46 -1.65
C LEU A 460 -25.65 14.59 -2.41
N GLU A 461 -24.58 14.14 -1.78
CA GLU A 461 -23.60 13.23 -2.38
C GLU A 461 -24.22 11.86 -2.70
N ILE A 462 -25.06 11.34 -1.81
CA ILE A 462 -25.82 10.10 -2.05
C ILE A 462 -26.78 10.29 -3.24
N ALA A 463 -27.51 11.41 -3.29
CA ALA A 463 -28.41 11.73 -4.40
C ALA A 463 -27.66 11.87 -5.74
N HIS A 464 -26.49 12.53 -5.73
CA HIS A 464 -25.65 12.68 -6.91
C HIS A 464 -25.17 11.32 -7.41
N THR A 465 -24.69 10.45 -6.51
CA THR A 465 -24.22 9.10 -6.84
C THR A 465 -25.32 8.26 -7.49
N ASN A 466 -26.54 8.31 -6.93
CA ASN A 466 -27.70 7.62 -7.51
C ASN A 466 -28.06 8.16 -8.91
N THR A 467 -27.96 9.46 -9.12
CA THR A 467 -28.22 10.09 -10.43
C THR A 467 -27.19 9.67 -11.47
N VAL A 468 -25.91 9.65 -11.13
CA VAL A 468 -24.83 9.18 -12.02
C VAL A 468 -25.04 7.71 -12.42
N ARG A 469 -25.47 6.88 -11.47
CA ARG A 469 -25.81 5.48 -11.75
C ARG A 469 -26.96 5.35 -12.75
N GLN A 470 -28.02 6.15 -12.62
CA GLN A 470 -29.14 6.15 -13.56
C GLN A 470 -28.71 6.61 -14.96
N ILE A 471 -27.86 7.64 -15.06
CA ILE A 471 -27.30 8.11 -16.34
C ILE A 471 -26.50 6.99 -17.01
N THR A 472 -25.62 6.33 -16.26
CA THR A 472 -24.78 5.23 -16.78
C THR A 472 -25.66 4.08 -17.33
N GLN A 473 -26.71 3.70 -16.61
CA GLN A 473 -27.65 2.67 -17.06
C GLN A 473 -28.40 3.08 -18.34
N ALA A 474 -28.79 4.35 -18.46
CA ALA A 474 -29.45 4.87 -19.66
C ALA A 474 -28.50 4.88 -20.87
N GLU A 475 -27.22 5.21 -20.68
CA GLU A 475 -26.19 5.17 -21.72
C GLU A 475 -25.95 3.75 -22.25
N GLU A 476 -25.90 2.76 -21.36
CA GLU A 476 -25.79 1.34 -21.74
C GLU A 476 -27.00 0.86 -22.56
N GLN A 477 -28.22 1.23 -22.13
CA GLN A 477 -29.44 0.92 -22.87
C GLN A 477 -29.43 1.55 -24.26
N LEU A 478 -29.00 2.82 -24.37
CA LEU A 478 -28.89 3.51 -25.65
C LEU A 478 -27.89 2.83 -26.60
N LYS A 479 -26.74 2.38 -26.06
CA LYS A 479 -25.73 1.64 -26.83
C LYS A 479 -26.26 0.29 -27.33
N ALA A 480 -27.02 -0.42 -26.50
CA ALA A 480 -27.66 -1.68 -26.88
C ALA A 480 -28.69 -1.47 -28.00
N LEU A 481 -29.54 -0.45 -27.90
CA LEU A 481 -30.52 -0.11 -28.94
C LEU A 481 -29.87 0.26 -30.27
N LYS A 482 -28.82 1.09 -30.27
CA LYS A 482 -28.05 1.43 -31.48
C LYS A 482 -27.44 0.20 -32.15
N THR A 483 -27.02 -0.79 -31.37
CA THR A 483 -26.46 -2.04 -31.88
C THR A 483 -27.55 -2.91 -32.52
N GLN A 484 -28.73 -2.98 -31.90
CA GLN A 484 -29.89 -3.67 -32.47
C GLN A 484 -30.36 -3.03 -33.78
N GLU A 485 -30.42 -1.69 -33.84
CA GLU A 485 -30.80 -0.94 -35.03
C GLU A 485 -29.85 -1.23 -36.20
N LYS A 486 -28.53 -1.20 -35.95
CA LYS A 486 -27.52 -1.55 -36.95
C LYS A 486 -27.70 -2.98 -37.47
N THR A 487 -27.93 -3.93 -36.56
CA THR A 487 -28.14 -5.35 -36.91
C THR A 487 -29.41 -5.53 -37.74
N LEU A 488 -30.48 -4.80 -37.43
CA LEU A 488 -31.73 -4.82 -38.17
C LEU A 488 -31.55 -4.26 -39.58
N ALA A 489 -30.82 -3.14 -39.72
CA ALA A 489 -30.51 -2.52 -41.01
C ALA A 489 -29.73 -3.49 -41.92
N GLU A 490 -28.70 -4.17 -41.39
CA GLU A 490 -27.94 -5.18 -42.13
C GLU A 490 -28.80 -6.37 -42.58
N ARG A 491 -29.79 -6.80 -41.77
CA ARG A 491 -30.74 -7.86 -42.14
C ARG A 491 -31.69 -7.43 -43.26
N ILE A 492 -32.18 -6.18 -43.21
CA ILE A 492 -33.04 -5.61 -44.25
C ILE A 492 -32.28 -5.53 -45.58
N GLU A 493 -31.02 -5.11 -45.55
CA GLU A 493 -30.19 -4.99 -46.76
C GLU A 493 -29.91 -6.37 -47.39
N LYS A 494 -29.57 -7.38 -46.57
CA LYS A 494 -29.44 -8.77 -47.03
C LYS A 494 -30.76 -9.32 -47.59
N GLY A 495 -31.90 -9.01 -46.98
CA GLY A 495 -33.21 -9.42 -47.49
C GLY A 495 -33.55 -8.84 -48.86
N LYS A 496 -33.18 -7.57 -49.11
CA LYS A 496 -33.37 -6.91 -50.42
C LYS A 496 -32.49 -7.52 -51.52
N ALA A 497 -31.31 -8.03 -51.17
CA ALA A 497 -30.40 -8.69 -52.12
C ALA A 497 -30.88 -10.10 -52.55
N VAL A 498 -31.75 -10.74 -51.77
CA VAL A 498 -32.32 -12.08 -52.08
C VAL A 498 -33.57 -11.99 -52.97
N CYS A 499 -34.22 -10.82 -53.04
CA CYS A 499 -35.41 -10.59 -53.88
C CYS A 499 -35.11 -9.97 -55.25
N LYS A 500 -33.83 -9.74 -55.60
CA LYS A 500 -33.37 -9.41 -56.95
C LYS A 500 -32.74 -10.63 -57.58
#